data_AF-A0A2T7U886-F1
#
_entry.id   AF-A0A2T7U886-F1
#
_cell.length_a   1.000
_cell.length_b   1.000
_cell.length_c   1.000
_cell.angle_alpha   90.00
_cell.angle_beta   90.00
_cell.angle_gamma   90.00
#
_symmetry.space_group_name_H-M   'P 1'
#
loop_
_entity.id
_entity.type
_entity.pdbx_description
1 polymer ?
#
loop_
_entity_poly.entity_id
_entity_poly.type
_entity_poly.pdbx_seq_one_letter_code
_entity_poly.pdbx_strand_id
1 'polypeptide(L)'
;MRHIHLDDGLRLRFPGRSEDFDQGVEIGMLAVLMDQEIPEFSRWISRANLSQVEAIAKQMGYRVIEAGGDEDWVDITFRHGSIKSKPNLRLVHSAG
;
A
#
# COMPACT_ATOMS: atom_id res chain seq x y z
N MET A 1 5.70 -19.01 5.57
CA MET A 1 5.97 -18.95 4.12
C MET A 1 4.94 -18.00 3.52
N ARG A 2 5.38 -16.88 2.94
CA ARG A 2 4.56 -15.69 2.74
C ARG A 2 4.13 -15.55 1.27
N HIS A 3 2.91 -15.07 1.03
CA HIS A 3 2.39 -14.80 -0.32
C HIS A 3 2.40 -13.29 -0.54
N ILE A 4 3.00 -12.79 -1.62
CA ILE A 4 2.96 -11.36 -1.97
C ILE A 4 1.75 -11.12 -2.86
N HIS A 5 0.91 -10.14 -2.53
CA HIS A 5 -0.31 -9.81 -3.25
C HIS A 5 -0.01 -8.70 -4.28
N LEU A 6 -0.10 -9.02 -5.57
CA LEU A 6 0.27 -8.08 -6.65
C LEU A 6 -0.93 -7.32 -7.22
N ASP A 7 -2.07 -7.99 -7.31
CA ASP A 7 -3.31 -7.47 -7.87
C ASP A 7 -4.49 -8.40 -7.48
N ASP A 8 -5.72 -8.04 -7.83
CA ASP A 8 -6.93 -8.84 -7.55
C ASP A 8 -6.79 -10.28 -8.08
N GLY A 9 -6.45 -11.20 -7.16
CA GLY A 9 -6.31 -12.64 -7.43
C GLY A 9 -4.90 -13.13 -7.78
N LEU A 10 -3.92 -12.25 -8.00
CA LEU A 10 -2.54 -12.66 -8.31
C LEU A 10 -1.65 -12.66 -7.07
N ARG A 11 -1.24 -13.86 -6.64
CA ARG A 11 -0.29 -14.06 -5.54
C ARG A 11 0.98 -14.72 -6.05
N LEU A 12 2.14 -14.10 -5.78
CA LEU A 12 3.44 -14.71 -6.05
C LEU A 12 4.07 -15.24 -4.77
N ARG A 13 4.90 -16.26 -4.93
CA ARG A 13 5.71 -16.85 -3.89
C ARG A 13 7.08 -17.21 -4.45
N PHE A 14 8.12 -16.98 -3.66
CA PHE A 14 9.50 -17.31 -4.02
C PHE A 14 10.01 -18.49 -3.17
N PRO A 15 9.83 -19.74 -3.62
CA PRO A 15 10.27 -20.91 -2.86
C PRO A 15 11.80 -20.92 -2.69
N GLY A 16 12.26 -21.28 -1.49
CA GLY A 16 13.69 -21.33 -1.16
C GLY A 16 14.35 -19.97 -0.88
N ARG A 17 13.55 -18.90 -0.78
CA ARG A 17 14.02 -17.56 -0.38
C ARG A 17 13.62 -17.22 1.05
N SER A 18 14.36 -16.31 1.66
CA SER A 18 14.11 -15.83 3.03
C SER A 18 12.92 -14.87 3.08
N GLU A 19 12.39 -14.66 4.27
CA GLU A 19 11.33 -13.67 4.49
C GLU A 19 11.80 -12.25 4.14
N ASP A 20 13.05 -11.89 4.48
CA ASP A 20 13.64 -10.60 4.11
C ASP A 20 13.66 -10.38 2.59
N PHE A 21 13.81 -11.46 1.80
CA PHE A 21 13.74 -11.38 0.35
C PHE A 21 12.32 -11.07 -0.11
N ASP A 22 11.32 -11.78 0.42
CA ASP A 22 9.91 -11.54 0.10
C ASP A 22 9.53 -10.09 0.47
N GLN A 23 10.00 -9.60 1.61
CA GLN A 23 9.81 -8.22 2.05
C GLN A 23 10.42 -7.20 1.07
N GLY A 24 11.66 -7.42 0.66
CA GLY A 24 12.35 -6.57 -0.31
C GLY A 24 11.64 -6.52 -1.68
N VAL A 25 11.11 -7.66 -2.15
CA VAL A 25 10.34 -7.72 -3.39
C VAL A 25 9.05 -6.92 -3.28
N GLU A 26 8.31 -7.06 -2.17
CA GLU A 26 7.07 -6.32 -1.93
C GLU A 26 7.33 -4.80 -1.94
N ILE A 27 8.36 -4.33 -1.24
CA ILE A 27 8.76 -2.91 -1.23
C ILE A 27 9.15 -2.42 -2.63
N GLY A 28 9.96 -3.19 -3.36
CA GLY A 28 10.39 -2.84 -4.71
C GLY A 28 9.22 -2.69 -5.68
N MET A 29 8.23 -3.58 -5.58
CA MET A 29 7.02 -3.50 -6.39
C MET A 29 6.20 -2.24 -6.09
N LEU A 30 6.03 -1.89 -4.81
CA LEU A 30 5.32 -0.67 -4.41
C LEU A 30 6.04 0.59 -4.93
N ALA A 31 7.37 0.62 -4.86
CA ALA A 31 8.16 1.71 -5.42
C ALA A 31 7.93 1.89 -6.92
N VAL A 32 7.87 0.79 -7.69
CA VAL A 32 7.55 0.84 -9.12
C VAL A 32 6.14 1.39 -9.38
N LEU A 33 5.14 0.98 -8.59
CA LEU A 33 3.77 1.51 -8.73
C LEU A 33 3.69 3.01 -8.43
N MET A 34 4.46 3.49 -7.46
CA MET A 34 4.55 4.92 -7.14
C MET A 34 5.32 5.71 -8.20
N ASP A 35 6.38 5.14 -8.79
CA ASP A 35 7.16 5.76 -9.87
C ASP A 35 6.34 5.97 -11.15
N GLN A 36 5.32 5.13 -11.36
CA GLN A 36 4.34 5.31 -12.44
C GLN A 36 3.35 6.48 -12.20
N GLU A 37 3.49 7.20 -11.10
CA GLU A 37 2.63 8.33 -10.69
C GLU A 37 1.12 7.98 -10.69
N ILE A 38 0.79 6.72 -10.41
CA ILE A 38 -0.61 6.26 -10.33
C ILE A 38 -1.33 7.09 -9.26
N PRO A 39 -2.46 7.77 -9.58
CA PRO A 39 -3.09 8.71 -8.65
C PRO A 39 -3.51 8.10 -7.31
N GLU A 40 -4.04 6.88 -7.38
CA GLU A 40 -4.50 6.11 -6.23
C GLU A 40 -4.41 4.63 -6.56
N PHE A 41 -3.91 3.83 -5.62
CA PHE A 41 -3.95 2.38 -5.69
C PHE A 41 -3.92 1.76 -4.29
N SER A 42 -4.44 0.54 -4.15
CA SER A 42 -4.48 -0.18 -2.89
C SER A 42 -3.73 -1.49 -2.99
N ARG A 43 -3.06 -1.89 -1.89
CA ARG A 43 -2.30 -3.14 -1.78
C ARG A 43 -2.41 -3.73 -0.39
N TRP A 44 -2.57 -5.05 -0.36
CA TRP A 44 -2.46 -5.88 0.83
C TRP A 44 -0.99 -6.23 1.05
N ILE A 45 -0.38 -5.70 2.11
CA ILE A 45 1.06 -5.82 2.34
C ILE A 45 1.36 -6.38 3.73
N SER A 46 2.59 -6.84 3.89
CA SER A 46 3.12 -7.22 5.18
C SER A 46 3.13 -6.05 6.17
N ARG A 47 2.63 -6.27 7.40
CA ARG A 47 2.81 -5.28 8.48
C ARG A 47 4.27 -5.05 8.84
N ALA A 48 5.14 -6.03 8.63
CA ALA A 48 6.57 -5.86 8.84
C ALA A 48 7.18 -4.81 7.90
N ASN A 49 6.55 -4.58 6.74
CA ASN A 49 6.97 -3.58 5.76
C ASN A 49 6.32 -2.21 5.94
N LEU A 50 5.26 -2.09 6.76
CA LEU A 50 4.43 -0.88 6.86
C LEU A 50 5.25 0.39 7.09
N SER A 51 6.12 0.39 8.10
CA SER A 51 6.92 1.56 8.47
C SER A 51 7.88 2.01 7.34
N GLN A 52 8.49 1.05 6.64
CA GLN A 52 9.38 1.34 5.52
C GLN A 52 8.59 1.84 4.30
N VAL A 53 7.45 1.23 4.02
CA VAL A 53 6.56 1.61 2.93
C VAL A 53 6.03 3.04 3.14
N GLU A 54 5.65 3.41 4.36
CA GLU A 54 5.26 4.78 4.71
C GLU A 54 6.37 5.79 4.43
N ALA A 55 7.61 5.46 4.79
CA ALA A 55 8.76 6.33 4.56
C ALA A 55 9.01 6.55 3.06
N ILE A 56 8.96 5.48 2.26
CA ILE A 56 9.15 5.54 0.81
C ILE A 56 7.99 6.32 0.17
N ALA A 57 6.75 6.00 0.52
CA ALA A 57 5.58 6.67 -0.01
C ALA A 57 5.62 8.18 0.24
N LYS A 58 5.98 8.59 1.47
CA LYS A 58 6.15 10.01 1.81
C LYS A 58 7.21 10.68 0.95
N GLN A 59 8.35 10.03 0.73
CA GLN A 59 9.42 10.56 -0.11
C GLN A 59 9.01 10.69 -1.59
N MET A 60 8.16 9.78 -2.07
CA MET A 60 7.61 9.78 -3.43
C MET A 60 6.34 10.63 -3.59
N GLY A 61 5.96 11.41 -2.57
CA GLY A 61 4.80 12.33 -2.65
C GLY A 61 3.44 11.66 -2.44
N TYR A 62 3.41 10.41 -1.95
CA TYR A 62 2.20 9.68 -1.62
C TYR A 62 1.82 9.82 -0.14
N ARG A 63 0.52 9.80 0.13
CA ARG A 63 -0.06 9.57 1.45
C ARG A 63 -0.52 8.13 1.56
N VAL A 64 -0.30 7.54 2.72
CA VAL A 64 -0.67 6.17 3.07
C VAL A 64 -1.92 6.22 3.94
N ILE A 65 -2.92 5.39 3.62
CA ILE A 65 -4.16 5.25 4.38
C ILE A 65 -4.38 3.77 4.64
N GLU A 66 -4.34 3.37 5.90
CA GLU A 66 -4.71 2.00 6.30
C GLU A 66 -6.23 1.84 6.21
N ALA A 67 -6.69 0.82 5.47
CA ALA A 67 -8.11 0.50 5.32
C ALA A 67 -8.57 -0.64 6.25
N GLY A 68 -7.63 -1.33 6.90
CA GLY A 68 -7.88 -2.46 7.80
C GLY A 68 -6.78 -3.51 7.69
N GLY A 69 -6.87 -4.58 8.47
CA GLY A 69 -5.85 -5.63 8.47
C GLY A 69 -6.06 -6.67 9.57
N ASP A 70 -5.22 -7.70 9.57
CA ASP A 70 -5.06 -8.65 10.69
C ASP A 70 -3.74 -8.38 11.43
N GLU A 71 -3.15 -9.34 12.15
CA GLU A 71 -1.87 -9.14 12.88
C GLU A 71 -0.65 -9.12 11.95
N ASP A 72 -0.72 -9.79 10.80
CA ASP A 72 0.42 -9.99 9.90
C ASP A 72 0.34 -9.09 8.67
N TRP A 73 -0.86 -8.67 8.30
CA TRP A 73 -1.14 -7.98 7.06
C TRP A 73 -2.02 -6.75 7.25
N VAL A 74 -1.87 -5.82 6.30
CA VAL A 74 -2.63 -4.57 6.28
C VAL A 74 -2.98 -4.21 4.85
N ASP A 75 -4.22 -3.78 4.64
CA ASP A 75 -4.65 -3.13 3.41
C ASP A 75 -4.30 -1.65 3.47
N ILE A 76 -3.54 -1.20 2.48
CA ILE A 76 -3.07 0.17 2.39
C ILE A 76 -3.51 0.76 1.07
N THR A 77 -4.08 1.96 1.14
CA THR A 77 -4.33 2.81 -0.01
C THR A 77 -3.28 3.93 -0.08
N PHE A 78 -2.61 4.03 -1.22
CA PHE A 78 -1.66 5.07 -1.56
C PHE A 78 -2.38 6.15 -2.37
N ARG A 79 -2.22 7.42 -2.00
CA ARG A 79 -2.77 8.58 -2.73
C ARG A 79 -1.70 9.59 -3.06
N HIS A 80 -1.51 9.87 -4.35
CA HIS A 80 -0.53 10.86 -4.77
C HIS A 80 -0.98 12.28 -4.38
N GLY A 81 -0.12 13.00 -3.66
CA GLY A 81 -0.47 14.28 -3.02
C GLY A 81 -0.54 15.48 -3.97
N SER A 82 0.10 15.41 -5.14
CA SER A 82 0.15 16.53 -6.09
C SER A 82 -1.00 16.53 -7.09
N ILE A 83 -1.65 15.38 -7.29
CA ILE A 83 -2.87 15.29 -8.10
C ILE A 83 -3.98 15.87 -7.25
N LYS A 84 -4.61 16.96 -7.72
CA LYS A 84 -5.78 17.61 -7.09
C LYS A 84 -6.96 16.63 -7.01
N SER A 85 -6.88 15.65 -6.12
CA SER A 85 -8.00 14.80 -5.75
C SER A 85 -8.99 15.70 -5.03
N LYS A 86 -10.17 15.90 -5.62
CA LYS A 86 -11.27 16.62 -4.98
C LYS A 86 -11.54 15.91 -3.65
N PRO A 87 -11.56 16.63 -2.51
CA PRO A 87 -11.84 16.00 -1.23
C PRO A 87 -13.21 15.32 -1.30
N ASN A 88 -13.26 14.01 -0.98
CA ASN A 88 -14.49 13.23 -0.97
C ASN A 88 -15.28 13.54 0.30
N LEU A 89 -15.87 14.75 0.32
CA LEU A 89 -16.68 15.25 1.42
C LEU A 89 -18.08 14.65 1.29
N ARG A 90 -18.50 13.88 2.29
CA ARG A 90 -19.89 13.45 2.42
C ARG A 90 -20.61 14.40 3.37
N LEU A 91 -21.67 15.06 2.87
CA LEU A 91 -22.53 15.88 3.71
C LEU A 91 -23.21 14.97 4.75
N VAL A 92 -23.03 15.27 6.04
CA VAL A 92 -23.76 14.64 7.14
C VAL A 92 -24.65 15.69 7.78
N HIS A 93 -25.95 15.44 7.83
CA HIS A 93 -26.88 16.31 8.55
C HIS A 93 -26.69 16.09 10.04
N SER A 94 -26.40 17.16 10.78
CA SER A 94 -26.48 17.16 12.24
C SER A 94 -27.94 16.96 12.65
N ALA A 95 -28.24 15.85 13.33
CA ALA A 95 -29.55 15.64 13.94
C ALA A 95 -29.76 16.73 15.00
N GLY A 96 -30.84 17.50 14.85
CA GLY A 96 -31.32 18.46 15.84
C GLY A 96 -32.23 17.80 16.88
#